data_AF-A0A0K8RS38-F1
#
_entry.id   AF-A0A0K8RS38-F1
#
_cell.length_a   1.000
_cell.length_b   1.000
_cell.length_c   1.000
_cell.angle_alpha   90.00
_cell.angle_beta   90.00
_cell.angle_gamma   90.00
#
_symmetry.space_group_name_H-M   'P 1'
#
loop_
_entity.id
_entity.type
_entity.pdbx_description
1 polymer ?
#
loop_
_entity_poly.entity_id
_entity_poly.type
_entity_poly.pdbx_seq_one_letter_code
_entity_poly.pdbx_strand_id
1 'polypeptide(L)'
;MMADAYFAHYADMNTSTSDLWSEVNAAIINGGTIRAPLPQGPITMGDILTTAPFGQTIIPVTLNGTALKQMFEHSVAKFNYLNRRGEFLQVSGMRVAYNLSLPSLCRVVSLKILCKKCQVPVYDDVVSGEMYTIVTTDFVAKGGDGFARAEHYGESGPVDFDVLVKYIEKMSPIKTPIEGRIII
;
A
#
# COMPACT_ATOMS: atom_id res chain seq x y z
N MET A 1 3.09 0.06 -9.03
CA MET A 1 4.30 0.90 -9.06
C MET A 1 4.50 1.71 -7.79
N MET A 2 3.70 2.74 -7.46
CA MET A 2 3.95 3.55 -6.24
C MET A 2 3.95 2.72 -4.95
N ALA A 3 2.96 1.82 -4.78
CA ALA A 3 2.98 0.88 -3.66
C ALA A 3 4.21 -0.05 -3.69
N ASP A 4 4.72 -0.41 -4.87
CA ASP A 4 5.96 -1.20 -4.98
C ASP A 4 7.18 -0.40 -4.57
N ALA A 5 7.24 0.89 -4.92
CA ALA A 5 8.31 1.79 -4.50
C ALA A 5 8.38 1.88 -2.97
N TYR A 6 7.23 2.03 -2.32
CA TYR A 6 7.16 2.15 -0.87
C TYR A 6 7.49 0.83 -0.18
N PHE A 7 6.98 -0.28 -0.74
CA PHE A 7 7.29 -1.61 -0.25
C PHE A 7 8.78 -1.92 -0.38
N ALA A 8 9.36 -1.75 -1.58
CA ALA A 8 10.77 -2.01 -1.84
C ALA A 8 11.68 -1.15 -0.98
N HIS A 9 11.32 0.11 -0.70
CA HIS A 9 12.12 0.99 0.15
C HIS A 9 12.41 0.38 1.52
N TYR A 10 11.40 -0.20 2.18
CA TYR A 10 11.54 -0.81 3.50
C TYR A 10 11.89 -2.30 3.44
N ALA A 11 11.41 -3.03 2.43
CA ALA A 11 11.69 -4.46 2.29
C ALA A 11 13.15 -4.74 1.90
N ASP A 12 13.81 -3.80 1.21
CA ASP A 12 15.23 -3.93 0.85
C ASP A 12 16.18 -3.47 1.99
N MET A 13 15.65 -3.02 3.13
CA MET A 13 16.47 -2.64 4.29
C MET A 13 16.98 -3.86 5.06
N ASN A 14 18.08 -3.68 5.79
CA ASN A 14 18.54 -4.70 6.72
C ASN A 14 17.48 -4.99 7.79
N THR A 15 17.26 -6.27 8.07
CA THR A 15 16.34 -6.71 9.10
C THR A 15 16.99 -6.68 10.49
N SER A 16 16.18 -6.43 11.50
CA SER A 16 16.57 -6.39 12.91
C SER A 16 16.96 -7.78 13.44
N THR A 17 16.40 -8.83 12.83
CA THR A 17 16.64 -10.23 13.19
C THR A 17 16.78 -11.10 11.94
N SER A 18 17.60 -12.15 12.05
CA SER A 18 17.96 -13.02 10.92
C SER A 18 16.85 -13.96 10.46
N ASP A 19 15.76 -14.09 11.22
CA ASP A 19 14.58 -14.89 10.89
C ASP A 19 13.56 -14.12 10.02
N LEU A 20 13.76 -12.82 9.83
CA LEU A 20 12.96 -11.98 8.94
C LEU A 20 13.69 -11.80 7.62
N TRP A 21 12.95 -11.91 6.52
CA TRP A 21 13.47 -11.53 5.20
C TRP A 21 13.19 -10.05 4.87
N SER A 22 12.26 -9.41 5.57
CA SER A 22 11.87 -8.00 5.45
C SER A 22 11.33 -7.51 6.79
N GLU A 23 11.38 -6.20 7.06
CA GLU A 23 10.73 -5.60 8.24
C GLU A 23 9.24 -5.35 8.06
N VAL A 24 8.78 -5.32 6.81
CA VAL A 24 7.41 -5.03 6.44
C VAL A 24 6.81 -6.14 5.60
N ASN A 25 5.52 -6.38 5.79
CA ASN A 25 4.76 -7.37 5.04
C ASN A 25 4.33 -6.83 3.66
N ALA A 26 3.99 -5.54 3.59
CA ALA A 26 3.31 -4.97 2.44
C ALA A 26 3.42 -3.45 2.40
N ALA A 27 2.92 -2.84 1.33
CA ALA A 27 2.62 -1.41 1.28
C ALA A 27 1.23 -1.16 0.69
N ILE A 28 0.58 -0.10 1.18
CA ILE A 28 -0.71 0.37 0.70
C ILE A 28 -0.67 1.88 0.48
N ILE A 29 -1.44 2.35 -0.50
CA ILE A 29 -1.65 3.79 -0.74
C ILE A 29 -3.10 4.02 -1.12
N ASN A 30 -3.70 5.11 -0.64
CA ASN A 30 -5.02 5.52 -1.09
C ASN A 30 -4.91 6.10 -2.52
N GLY A 31 -5.86 5.76 -3.39
CA GLY A 31 -5.87 6.15 -4.80
C GLY A 31 -5.94 7.66 -5.00
N GLY A 32 -6.49 8.40 -4.02
CA GLY A 32 -6.53 9.86 -4.01
C GLY A 32 -5.15 10.53 -4.08
N THR A 33 -4.10 9.82 -3.68
CA THR A 33 -2.70 10.27 -3.74
C THR A 33 -2.17 10.33 -5.18
N ILE A 34 -2.71 9.51 -6.09
CA ILE A 34 -2.29 9.46 -7.50
C ILE A 34 -3.13 10.46 -8.31
N ARG A 35 -2.49 11.51 -8.82
CA ARG A 35 -3.18 12.66 -9.44
C ARG A 35 -3.15 12.69 -10.95
N ALA A 36 -2.17 12.02 -11.55
CA ALA A 36 -2.02 11.93 -12.99
C ALA A 36 -1.35 10.59 -13.37
N PRO A 37 -1.58 10.08 -14.59
CA PRO A 37 -0.74 9.02 -15.14
C PRO A 37 0.65 9.56 -15.48
N LEU A 38 1.67 8.71 -15.41
CA LEU A 38 2.99 9.02 -15.96
C LEU A 38 2.96 8.92 -17.50
N PRO A 39 3.69 9.79 -18.21
CA PRO A 39 3.78 9.73 -19.67
C PRO A 39 4.53 8.47 -20.13
N GLN A 40 4.29 8.06 -21.37
CA GLN A 40 5.15 7.08 -22.03
C GLN A 40 6.46 7.74 -22.45
N GLY A 41 7.58 7.03 -22.27
CA GLY A 41 8.92 7.52 -22.64
C GLY A 41 9.70 8.04 -21.43
N PRO A 42 10.63 9.00 -21.65
CA PRO A 42 11.41 9.60 -20.56
C PRO A 42 10.51 10.23 -19.50
N ILE A 43 10.76 9.91 -18.23
CA ILE A 43 10.04 10.46 -17.08
C ILE A 43 10.89 11.58 -16.48
N THR A 44 10.30 12.75 -16.30
CA THR A 44 10.93 13.90 -15.66
C THR A 44 10.48 14.06 -14.21
N MET A 45 11.21 14.86 -13.43
CA MET A 45 10.75 15.24 -12.09
C MET A 45 9.40 15.97 -12.12
N GLY A 46 9.13 16.76 -13.17
CA GLY A 46 7.84 17.43 -13.35
C GLY A 46 6.68 16.44 -13.46
N ASP A 47 6.89 15.31 -14.15
CA ASP A 47 5.88 14.24 -14.27
C ASP A 47 5.61 13.55 -12.94
N ILE A 48 6.67 13.33 -12.14
CA ILE A 48 6.60 12.75 -10.80
C ILE A 48 5.81 13.66 -9.87
N LEU A 49 6.16 14.95 -9.82
CA LEU A 49 5.47 15.94 -9.00
C LEU A 49 4.03 16.17 -9.46
N THR A 50 3.73 16.00 -10.75
CA THR A 50 2.35 16.03 -11.25
C THR A 50 1.57 14.79 -10.81
N THR A 51 2.22 13.63 -10.73
CA THR A 51 1.62 12.36 -10.32
C THR A 51 1.37 12.28 -8.82
N ALA A 52 2.33 12.71 -8.00
CA ALA A 52 2.32 12.65 -6.54
C ALA A 52 2.75 14.01 -5.93
N PRO A 53 1.87 15.03 -5.93
CA PRO A 53 2.24 16.41 -5.63
C PRO A 53 2.31 16.75 -4.13
N PHE A 54 1.97 15.82 -3.24
CA PHE A 54 1.66 16.17 -1.85
C PHE A 54 2.88 16.17 -0.92
N GLY A 55 3.99 15.53 -1.30
CA GLY A 55 5.17 15.44 -0.45
C GLY A 55 4.87 14.75 0.88
N GLN A 56 4.03 13.70 0.86
CA GLN A 56 3.71 12.94 2.06
C GLN A 56 4.93 12.13 2.49
N THR A 57 5.03 11.79 3.77
CA THR A 57 6.06 10.85 4.21
C THR A 57 5.52 9.43 4.21
N ILE A 58 6.35 8.47 3.83
CA ILE A 58 6.01 7.05 3.95
C ILE A 58 6.41 6.57 5.34
N ILE A 59 5.53 5.83 6.00
CA ILE A 59 5.77 5.33 7.35
C ILE A 59 5.30 3.87 7.49
N PRO A 60 6.05 3.03 8.22
CA PRO A 60 5.57 1.72 8.61
C PRO A 60 4.54 1.86 9.74
N VAL A 61 3.43 1.13 9.63
CA VAL A 61 2.37 1.04 10.63
C VAL A 61 2.13 -0.42 10.97
N THR A 62 1.97 -0.72 12.26
CA THR A 62 1.68 -2.09 12.71
C THR A 62 0.22 -2.16 13.12
N LEU A 63 -0.53 -3.05 12.47
CA LEU A 63 -1.97 -3.20 12.64
C LEU A 63 -2.31 -4.65 12.97
N ASN A 64 -3.31 -4.84 13.83
CA ASN A 64 -3.95 -6.13 13.98
C ASN A 64 -4.66 -6.53 12.67
N GLY A 65 -4.69 -7.82 12.33
CA GLY A 65 -5.39 -8.31 11.14
C GLY A 65 -6.85 -7.88 11.05
N THR A 66 -7.53 -7.70 12.19
CA THR A 66 -8.90 -7.16 12.24
C THR A 66 -8.95 -5.71 11.78
N ALA A 67 -8.04 -4.87 12.27
CA ALA A 67 -7.95 -3.46 11.87
C ALA A 67 -7.54 -3.33 10.40
N LEU A 68 -6.62 -4.18 9.93
CA LEU A 68 -6.25 -4.26 8.52
C LEU A 68 -7.45 -4.62 7.66
N LYS A 69 -8.23 -5.66 8.02
CA LYS A 69 -9.44 -6.01 7.27
C LYS A 69 -10.46 -4.88 7.25
N GLN A 70 -10.70 -4.20 8.38
CA GLN A 70 -11.58 -3.03 8.46
C GLN A 70 -11.11 -1.88 7.56
N MET A 71 -9.79 -1.68 7.43
CA MET A 71 -9.22 -0.70 6.52
C MET A 71 -9.57 -1.00 5.05
N PHE A 72 -9.47 -2.27 4.65
CA PHE A 72 -9.88 -2.71 3.31
C PHE A 72 -11.39 -2.64 3.09
N GLU A 73 -12.20 -2.88 4.12
CA GLU A 73 -13.65 -2.69 4.07
C GLU A 73 -14.03 -1.22 3.86
N HIS A 74 -13.40 -0.31 4.62
CA HIS A 74 -13.59 1.14 4.46
C HIS A 74 -13.20 1.61 3.06
N SER A 75 -12.11 1.09 2.53
CA SER A 75 -11.59 1.42 1.20
C SER A 75 -12.63 1.24 0.08
N VAL A 76 -13.54 0.27 0.24
CA VAL A 76 -14.61 -0.01 -0.72
C VAL A 76 -16.01 0.31 -0.19
N ALA A 77 -16.13 0.90 1.00
CA ALA A 77 -17.42 1.12 1.65
C ALA A 77 -18.36 1.99 0.80
N LYS A 78 -17.80 3.00 0.11
CA LYS A 78 -18.51 3.94 -0.77
C LYS A 78 -18.08 3.83 -2.23
N PHE A 79 -17.42 2.73 -2.59
CA PHE A 79 -16.90 2.52 -3.94
C PHE A 79 -18.02 2.56 -4.99
N ASN A 80 -17.77 3.32 -6.06
CA ASN A 80 -18.64 3.41 -7.23
C ASN A 80 -17.77 3.69 -8.47
N TYR A 81 -18.01 2.97 -9.56
CA TYR A 81 -17.29 3.16 -10.83
C TYR A 81 -17.41 4.58 -11.41
N LEU A 82 -18.52 5.26 -11.15
CA LEU A 82 -18.82 6.62 -11.63
C LEU A 82 -18.23 7.70 -10.72
N ASN A 83 -18.16 7.44 -9.41
CA ASN A 83 -17.66 8.39 -8.43
C ASN A 83 -16.44 7.81 -7.72
N ARG A 84 -15.27 8.03 -8.33
CA ARG A 84 -13.98 7.53 -7.85
C ARG A 84 -13.49 8.40 -6.71
N ARG A 85 -13.78 7.97 -5.49
CA ARG A 85 -13.28 8.62 -4.29
C ARG A 85 -11.85 8.18 -3.96
N GLY A 86 -11.19 8.93 -3.07
CA GLY A 86 -9.77 8.79 -2.77
C GLY A 86 -9.42 7.54 -1.94
N GLU A 87 -10.37 7.00 -1.17
CA GLU A 87 -10.15 5.92 -0.20
C GLU A 87 -9.81 4.55 -0.80
N PHE A 88 -9.94 4.37 -2.12
CA PHE A 88 -9.65 3.08 -2.75
C PHE A 88 -8.15 2.73 -2.67
N LEU A 89 -7.78 1.63 -2.03
CA LEU A 89 -6.39 1.28 -1.72
C LEU A 89 -5.73 0.54 -2.89
N GLN A 90 -4.59 1.05 -3.35
CA GLN A 90 -3.63 0.32 -4.17
C GLN A 90 -2.64 -0.41 -3.27
N VAL A 91 -2.15 -1.57 -3.70
CA VAL A 91 -1.37 -2.47 -2.82
C VAL A 91 -0.10 -3.04 -3.48
N SER A 92 0.89 -3.34 -2.65
CA SER A 92 2.04 -4.20 -2.95
C SER A 92 2.27 -5.16 -1.78
N GLY A 93 2.70 -6.39 -2.06
CA GLY A 93 2.80 -7.45 -1.05
C GLY A 93 1.44 -7.93 -0.50
N MET A 94 0.32 -7.58 -1.15
CA MET A 94 -1.03 -8.04 -0.78
C MET A 94 -1.84 -8.50 -1.99
N ARG A 95 -2.82 -9.37 -1.72
CA ARG A 95 -3.88 -9.74 -2.66
C ARG A 95 -5.23 -9.62 -1.97
N VAL A 96 -6.16 -8.89 -2.58
CA VAL A 96 -7.52 -8.72 -2.06
C VAL A 96 -8.55 -9.05 -3.12
N ALA A 97 -9.60 -9.75 -2.71
CA ALA A 97 -10.79 -9.98 -3.50
C ALA A 97 -12.00 -9.38 -2.81
N TYR A 98 -12.74 -8.56 -3.55
CA TYR A 98 -13.96 -7.91 -3.11
C TYR A 98 -15.19 -8.53 -3.76
N ASN A 99 -16.35 -8.37 -3.12
CA ASN A 99 -17.65 -8.59 -3.72
C ASN A 99 -18.53 -7.36 -3.41
N LEU A 100 -18.69 -6.49 -4.40
CA LEU A 100 -19.44 -5.24 -4.25
C LEU A 100 -20.96 -5.42 -4.11
N SER A 101 -21.48 -6.62 -4.40
CA SER A 101 -22.90 -6.96 -4.20
C SER A 101 -23.25 -7.12 -2.72
N LEU A 102 -22.24 -7.30 -1.86
CA LEU A 102 -22.44 -7.40 -0.41
C LEU A 102 -22.67 -6.02 0.22
N PRO A 103 -23.34 -5.97 1.40
CA PRO A 103 -23.51 -4.75 2.16
C PRO A 103 -22.19 -4.02 2.40
N SER A 104 -22.25 -2.70 2.52
CA SER A 104 -21.08 -1.89 2.87
C SER A 104 -20.46 -2.41 4.18
N LEU A 105 -19.12 -2.44 4.24
CA LEU A 105 -18.33 -3.03 5.32
C LEU A 105 -18.39 -4.56 5.46
N CYS A 106 -18.93 -5.27 4.46
CA CYS A 106 -18.90 -6.73 4.36
C CYS A 106 -18.47 -7.19 2.96
N ARG A 107 -17.61 -6.43 2.27
CA ARG A 107 -17.24 -6.63 0.86
C ARG A 107 -15.92 -7.37 0.68
N VAL A 108 -15.08 -7.51 1.70
CA VAL A 108 -13.80 -8.22 1.59
C VAL A 108 -14.03 -9.73 1.71
N VAL A 109 -13.88 -10.45 0.59
CA VAL A 109 -14.07 -11.90 0.50
C VAL A 109 -12.78 -12.65 0.84
N SER A 110 -11.64 -12.15 0.37
CA SER A 110 -10.31 -12.70 0.67
C SER A 110 -9.32 -11.56 0.81
N LEU A 111 -8.46 -11.67 1.82
CA LEU A 111 -7.35 -10.75 2.05
C LEU A 111 -6.12 -11.57 2.42
N LYS A 112 -5.13 -11.54 1.54
CA LYS A 112 -3.85 -12.24 1.72
C LYS A 112 -2.71 -11.24 1.73
N ILE A 113 -1.66 -11.55 2.48
CA ILE A 113 -0.50 -10.71 2.70
C ILE A 113 0.77 -11.57 2.72
N LEU A 114 1.91 -11.00 2.32
CA LEU A 114 3.18 -11.73 2.42
C LEU A 114 3.55 -12.00 3.89
N CYS A 115 4.00 -13.22 4.16
CA CYS A 115 4.64 -13.57 5.42
C CYS A 115 5.91 -12.74 5.63
N LYS A 116 6.22 -12.36 6.87
CA LYS A 116 7.47 -11.65 7.22
C LYS A 116 8.55 -12.61 7.74
N LYS A 117 8.11 -13.58 8.53
CA LYS A 117 8.94 -14.60 9.19
C LYS A 117 8.86 -15.92 8.42
N CYS A 118 9.54 -15.95 7.29
CA CYS A 118 9.55 -17.10 6.38
C CYS A 118 10.83 -17.03 5.51
N GLN A 119 11.36 -18.18 5.11
CA GLN A 119 12.56 -18.23 4.27
C GLN A 119 12.28 -17.82 2.82
N VAL A 120 11.09 -18.14 2.33
CA VAL A 120 10.61 -17.76 1.00
C VAL A 120 9.30 -16.99 1.17
N PRO A 121 9.18 -15.75 0.68
CA PRO A 121 7.96 -14.97 0.80
C PRO A 121 6.79 -15.65 0.10
N VAL A 122 5.73 -15.93 0.85
CA VAL A 122 4.47 -16.50 0.36
C VAL A 122 3.29 -15.69 0.87
N TYR A 123 2.18 -15.74 0.13
CA TYR A 123 0.93 -15.08 0.52
C TYR A 123 0.10 -15.98 1.42
N ASP A 124 -0.12 -15.54 2.65
CA ASP A 124 -1.01 -16.19 3.61
C ASP A 124 -2.25 -15.34 3.88
N ASP A 125 -3.32 -15.97 4.36
CA ASP A 125 -4.54 -15.24 4.75
C ASP A 125 -4.26 -14.32 5.95
N VAL A 126 -4.89 -13.14 5.93
CA VAL A 126 -4.86 -12.23 7.08
C VAL A 126 -5.71 -12.82 8.21
N VAL A 127 -5.07 -13.06 9.35
CA VAL A 127 -5.67 -13.68 10.53
C VAL A 127 -5.97 -12.60 11.58
N SER A 128 -7.18 -12.62 12.13
CA SER A 128 -7.55 -11.78 13.27
C SER A 128 -6.69 -12.12 14.50
N GLY A 129 -6.15 -11.11 15.17
CA GLY A 129 -5.27 -11.32 16.33
C GLY A 129 -3.78 -11.19 15.99
N GLU A 130 -3.39 -11.55 14.77
CA GLU A 130 -2.01 -11.41 14.30
C GLU A 130 -1.66 -9.96 13.94
N MET A 131 -0.39 -9.62 14.10
CA MET A 131 0.13 -8.27 13.84
C MET A 131 0.85 -8.23 12.50
N TYR A 132 0.48 -7.24 11.69
CA TYR A 132 1.03 -7.02 10.35
C TYR A 132 1.64 -5.63 10.27
N THR A 133 2.86 -5.53 9.77
CA THR A 133 3.53 -4.24 9.55
C THR A 133 3.43 -3.90 8.07
N ILE A 134 2.76 -2.80 7.75
CA ILE A 134 2.60 -2.32 6.37
C ILE A 134 3.17 -0.92 6.23
N VAL A 135 3.60 -0.55 5.03
CA VAL A 135 4.01 0.81 4.71
C VAL A 135 2.81 1.56 4.14
N THR A 136 2.54 2.77 4.64
CA THR A 136 1.52 3.67 4.09
C THR A 136 2.00 5.11 4.18
N THR A 137 1.24 6.07 3.67
CA THR A 137 1.54 7.49 3.86
C THR A 137 1.08 7.98 5.23
N ASP A 138 1.74 9.00 5.75
CA ASP A 138 1.39 9.64 7.02
C ASP A 138 -0.04 10.21 7.01
N PHE A 139 -0.53 10.68 5.86
CA PHE A 139 -1.91 11.08 5.66
C PHE A 139 -2.90 9.97 6.03
N VAL A 140 -2.72 8.76 5.48
CA VAL A 140 -3.58 7.61 5.77
C VAL A 140 -3.43 7.18 7.23
N ALA A 141 -2.19 7.10 7.73
CA ALA A 141 -1.93 6.69 9.10
C ALA A 141 -2.54 7.63 10.15
N LYS A 142 -2.63 8.94 9.84
CA LYS A 142 -3.25 9.96 10.70
C LYS A 142 -4.77 10.07 10.53
N GLY A 143 -5.38 9.25 9.69
CA GLY A 143 -6.84 9.17 9.50
C GLY A 143 -7.39 9.95 8.30
N GLY A 144 -6.53 10.30 7.34
CA GLY A 144 -6.94 10.83 6.03
C GLY A 144 -7.96 9.93 5.33
N ASP A 145 -8.79 10.48 4.45
CA ASP A 145 -9.89 9.78 3.76
C ASP A 145 -10.86 9.00 4.69
N GLY A 146 -10.87 9.31 6.00
CA GLY A 146 -11.71 8.66 6.99
C GLY A 146 -11.22 7.30 7.46
N PHE A 147 -9.96 6.94 7.17
CA PHE A 147 -9.34 5.75 7.76
C PHE A 147 -9.22 5.90 9.29
N ALA A 148 -9.27 4.77 10.00
CA ALA A 148 -8.94 4.77 11.42
C ALA A 148 -7.48 5.18 11.62
N ARG A 149 -7.22 6.04 12.59
CA ARG A 149 -5.85 6.45 12.93
C ARG A 149 -5.07 5.24 13.43
N ALA A 150 -3.86 5.05 12.93
CA ALA A 150 -2.97 4.01 13.40
C ALA A 150 -2.53 4.31 14.86
N GLU A 151 -2.69 3.33 15.74
CA GLU A 151 -2.26 3.43 17.15
C GLU A 151 -0.73 3.37 17.28
N HIS A 152 -0.10 2.58 16.40
CA HIS A 152 1.35 2.37 16.37
C HIS A 152 1.88 2.59 14.95
N TYR A 153 2.66 3.65 14.79
CA TYR A 153 3.40 3.95 13.56
C TYR A 153 4.85 4.31 13.91
N GLY A 154 5.76 3.98 13.00
CA GLY A 154 7.18 4.26 13.16
C GLY A 154 7.49 5.76 13.05
N GLU A 155 8.79 6.09 13.14
CA GLU A 155 9.25 7.46 12.86
C GLU A 155 8.86 7.89 11.44
N SER A 156 8.74 9.20 11.24
CA SER A 156 8.44 9.74 9.92
C SER A 156 9.56 9.35 8.96
N GLY A 157 9.23 8.57 7.93
CA GLY A 157 10.17 8.13 6.91
C GLY A 157 10.41 9.20 5.84
N PRO A 158 11.06 8.81 4.73
CA PRO A 158 11.37 9.74 3.64
C PRO A 158 10.10 10.21 2.94
N VAL A 159 10.28 11.27 2.15
CA VAL A 159 9.22 11.83 1.31
C VAL A 159 8.90 10.88 0.16
N ASP A 160 7.61 10.76 -0.15
CA ASP A 160 7.04 9.85 -1.13
C ASP A 160 7.65 9.97 -2.54
N PHE A 161 7.79 11.19 -3.06
CA PHE A 161 8.34 11.40 -4.40
C PHE A 161 9.81 11.02 -4.48
N ASP A 162 10.62 11.23 -3.42
CA ASP A 162 12.03 10.82 -3.40
C ASP A 162 12.17 9.30 -3.47
N VAL A 163 11.28 8.57 -2.78
CA VAL A 163 11.21 7.11 -2.84
C VAL A 163 10.80 6.64 -4.22
N LEU A 164 9.81 7.31 -4.83
CA LEU A 164 9.35 7.00 -6.17
C LEU A 164 10.44 7.24 -7.22
N VAL A 165 11.18 8.35 -7.15
CA VAL A 165 12.32 8.66 -8.03
C VAL A 165 13.36 7.55 -7.99
N LYS A 166 13.83 7.19 -6.77
CA LYS A 166 14.82 6.14 -6.59
C LYS A 166 14.36 4.79 -7.13
N TYR A 167 13.07 4.47 -6.96
CA TYR A 167 12.49 3.25 -7.49
C TYR A 167 12.42 3.26 -9.02
N ILE A 168 12.02 4.38 -9.62
CA ILE A 168 11.96 4.57 -11.09
C ILE A 168 13.36 4.40 -11.70
N GLU A 169 14.38 5.00 -11.09
CA GLU A 169 15.78 4.87 -11.53
C GLU A 169 16.26 3.42 -11.46
N LYS A 170 16.00 2.73 -10.34
CA LYS A 170 16.38 1.32 -10.12
C LYS A 170 15.69 0.37 -11.11
N MET A 171 14.44 0.64 -11.46
CA MET A 171 13.60 -0.27 -12.26
C MET A 171 13.52 0.12 -13.74
N SER A 172 14.29 1.11 -14.19
CA SER A 172 14.25 1.59 -15.57
C SER A 172 14.81 0.55 -16.55
N PRO A 173 14.12 0.22 -17.66
CA PRO A 173 12.81 0.73 -18.07
C PRO A 173 11.65 0.07 -17.33
N ILE A 174 10.69 0.89 -16.85
CA ILE A 174 9.55 0.41 -16.08
C ILE A 174 8.52 -0.28 -16.99
N LYS A 175 8.17 -1.53 -16.64
CA LYS A 175 7.20 -2.36 -17.37
C LYS A 175 6.24 -3.05 -16.40
N THR A 176 5.59 -2.27 -15.53
CA THR A 176 4.70 -2.82 -14.48
C THR A 176 3.34 -3.21 -15.06
N PRO A 177 2.94 -4.50 -14.98
CA PRO A 177 1.64 -4.95 -15.46
C PRO A 177 0.57 -4.84 -14.35
N ILE A 178 -0.70 -5.06 -14.73
CA ILE A 178 -1.77 -5.34 -13.77
C ILE A 178 -1.70 -6.82 -13.41
N GLU A 179 -1.32 -7.13 -12.18
CA GLU A 179 -0.99 -8.49 -11.72
C GLU A 179 -2.15 -9.21 -11.00
N GLY A 180 -3.35 -8.64 -11.01
CA GLY A 180 -4.50 -9.21 -10.29
C GLY A 180 -4.37 -9.15 -8.76
N ARG A 181 -3.63 -8.15 -8.24
CA ARG A 181 -3.52 -7.91 -6.78
C ARG A 181 -4.84 -7.49 -6.14
N ILE A 182 -5.72 -6.87 -6.92
CA ILE A 182 -7.06 -6.46 -6.50
C ILE A 182 -8.05 -7.06 -7.50
N ILE A 183 -9.00 -7.83 -6.98
CA ILE A 183 -10.11 -8.43 -7.73
C ILE A 183 -11.40 -7.86 -7.15
N ILE A 184 -12.33 -7.44 -8.00
CA ILE A 184 -13.60 -6.79 -7.64
C ILE A 184 -14.75 -7.56 -8.28
#